data_AF-A0A4V1L926-F1
#
_entry.id   AF-A0A4V1L926-F1
#
_cell.length_a   1.000
_cell.length_b   1.000
_cell.length_c   1.000
_cell.angle_alpha   90.00
_cell.angle_beta   90.00
_cell.angle_gamma   90.00
#
_symmetry.space_group_name_H-M   'P 1'
#
loop_
_entity.id
_entity.type
_entity.pdbx_description
1 polymer ?
#
loop_
_entity_poly.entity_id
_entity_poly.type
_entity_poly.pdbx_seq_one_letter_code
_entity_poly.pdbx_strand_id
1 'polypeptide(L)' 'MEGKKFKHKYLPYLTCVVVAATRKGYKVLETQVLGGRRKPKTKTAYYYDIDFDKERGLWQEEGK' A
#
# COMPACT_ATOMS: atom_id res chain seq x y z
N MET A 1 -7.52 -6.06 8.39
CA MET A 1 -6.59 -5.29 7.52
C MET A 1 -7.33 -4.25 6.70
N GLU A 2 -8.57 -4.50 6.29
CA GLU A 2 -9.37 -3.53 5.56
C GLU A 2 -9.42 -2.15 6.24
N GLY A 3 -9.29 -1.09 5.44
CA GLY A 3 -9.23 0.31 5.88
C GLY A 3 -7.85 0.77 6.39
N LYS A 4 -6.91 -0.15 6.66
CA LYS A 4 -5.56 0.22 7.11
C LYS A 4 -4.75 0.87 5.99
N LYS A 5 -3.97 1.89 6.36
CA LYS A 5 -3.06 2.61 5.47
C LYS A 5 -1.63 2.13 5.67
N PHE A 6 -0.90 2.03 4.57
CA PHE A 6 0.49 1.62 4.56
C PHE A 6 1.30 2.57 3.68
N LYS A 7 2.57 2.76 4.06
CA LYS A 7 3.59 3.43 3.24
C LYS A 7 4.62 2.43 2.76
N HIS A 8 5.15 2.63 1.56
CA HIS A 8 6.18 1.75 1.03
C HIS A 8 7.54 2.05 1.69
N LYS A 9 8.23 1.00 2.15
CA LYS A 9 9.49 1.07 2.90
C LYS A 9 10.59 1.87 2.19
N TYR A 10 10.70 1.69 0.86
CA TYR A 10 11.76 2.31 0.05
C TYR A 10 11.27 3.43 -0.86
N LEU A 11 9.96 3.54 -1.10
CA LEU A 11 9.38 4.41 -2.12
C LEU A 11 8.42 5.39 -1.43
N PRO A 12 8.91 6.52 -0.89
CA PRO A 12 8.11 7.40 -0.04
C PRO A 12 6.92 8.04 -0.77
N TYR A 13 6.93 8.03 -2.10
CA TYR A 13 5.84 8.52 -2.93
C TYR A 13 4.71 7.49 -3.14
N LEU A 14 4.84 6.27 -2.61
CA LEU A 14 3.84 5.21 -2.67
C LEU A 14 3.19 4.98 -1.30
N THR A 15 1.87 5.04 -1.29
CA THR A 15 1.04 4.59 -0.17
C THR A 15 -0.03 3.64 -0.68
N CYS A 16 -0.58 2.80 0.19
CA CYS A 16 -1.74 2.00 -0.17
C CYS A 16 -2.73 1.87 0.98
N VAL A 17 -3.99 1.64 0.62
CA VAL A 17 -5.08 1.36 1.57
C VAL A 17 -5.66 0.00 1.25
N VAL A 18 -5.72 -0.90 2.23
CA VAL A 18 -6.32 -2.23 2.04
C VAL A 18 -7.83 -2.11 1.91
N VAL A 19 -8.39 -2.64 0.83
CA VAL A 19 -9.83 -2.57 0.51
C VAL A 19 -10.52 -3.91 0.74
N ALA A 20 -9.82 -5.02 0.57
CA ALA A 20 -10.36 -6.35 0.83
C ALA A 20 -9.24 -7.38 1.01
N ALA A 21 -9.50 -8.42 1.78
CA ALA A 21 -8.67 -9.63 1.78
C ALA A 21 -8.93 -10.46 0.52
N THR A 22 -7.91 -11.19 0.08
CA THR A 22 -7.98 -12.17 -1.00
C THR A 22 -7.38 -13.49 -0.50
N ARG A 23 -7.50 -14.57 -1.29
CA ARG A 23 -6.96 -15.88 -0.89
C ARG A 23 -5.45 -15.87 -0.58
N LYS A 24 -4.66 -14.97 -1.19
CA LYS A 24 -3.19 -14.95 -1.08
C LYS A 24 -2.62 -13.65 -0.50
N GLY A 25 -3.46 -12.73 -0.02
CA GLY A 25 -3.02 -11.39 0.37
C GLY A 25 -4.15 -10.39 0.30
N TYR A 26 -3.91 -9.22 -0.30
CA TYR A 26 -4.82 -8.08 -0.19
C TYR A 26 -5.03 -7.34 -1.51
N LYS A 27 -6.27 -6.91 -1.74
CA LYS A 27 -6.63 -5.90 -2.73
C LYS A 27 -6.46 -4.53 -2.08
N VAL A 28 -5.72 -3.64 -2.73
CA VAL A 28 -5.43 -2.30 -2.21
C VAL A 28 -5.74 -1.21 -3.22
N LEU A 29 -5.98 0.01 -2.73
CA LEU A 29 -5.85 1.23 -3.52
C LEU A 29 -4.44 1.78 -3.33
N GLU A 30 -3.57 1.60 -4.33
CA GLU A 30 -2.23 2.18 -4.35
C GLU A 30 -2.31 3.61 -4.88
N THR A 31 -1.77 4.56 -4.12
CA THR A 31 -1.64 5.97 -4.49
C THR A 31 -0.18 6.31 -4.72
N GLN A 32 0.11 6.91 -5.87
CA GLN A 32 1.42 7.37 -6.27
C GLN A 32 1.45 8.90 -6.38
N VAL A 33 2.38 9.53 -5.64
CA VAL A 33 2.62 10.99 -5.60
C VAL A 33 4.01 11.30 -6.17
N LEU A 34 4.19 11.19 -7.49
CA LEU A 34 5.47 11.55 -8.12
C LEU A 34 5.70 13.07 -8.06
N GLY A 35 6.90 13.48 -7.62
CA GLY A 35 7.35 14.85 -7.32
C GLY A 35 7.41 15.81 -8.52
N GLY A 36 6.26 16.05 -9.13
CA GLY A 36 6.05 16.90 -10.30
C GLY A 36 4.64 16.80 -10.87
N ARG A 37 3.87 15.79 -10.45
CA ARG A 37 2.47 15.63 -10.85
C ARG A 37 1.56 16.44 -9.94
N ARG A 38 0.74 17.34 -10.51
CA ARG A 38 -0.25 18.14 -9.78
C ARG A 38 -1.34 17.32 -9.07
N LYS A 39 -1.58 16.07 -9.50
CA LYS A 39 -2.61 15.19 -8.93
C LYS A 39 -2.04 13.79 -8.64
N PRO A 40 -2.25 13.25 -7.43
CA PRO A 40 -1.95 11.84 -7.14
C PRO A 40 -2.67 10.90 -8.11
N LYS A 41 -2.03 9.78 -8.45
CA LYS A 41 -2.68 8.71 -9.23
C LYS A 41 -3.01 7.56 -8.29
N THR A 42 -4.29 7.19 -8.22
CA THR A 42 -4.76 6.03 -7.46
C THR A 42 -5.18 4.92 -8.42
N LYS A 43 -4.79 3.68 -8.13
CA LYS A 43 -5.20 2.49 -8.88
C LYS A 43 -5.48 1.33 -7.92
N THR A 44 -6.28 0.38 -8.38
CA THR A 44 -6.42 -0.92 -7.70
C THR A 44 -5.16 -1.77 -7.95
N ALA A 45 -4.61 -2.36 -6.91
CA ALA A 45 -3.49 -3.30 -6.97
C ALA A 45 -3.74 -4.50 -6.06
N TYR A 46 -2.95 -5.56 -6.25
CA TYR A 46 -3.01 -6.78 -5.45
C TYR A 46 -1.60 -7.12 -4.96
N TYR A 47 -1.46 -7.36 -3.67
CA TYR A 47 -0.20 -7.69 -3.02
C TYR A 47 -0.37 -8.97 -2.22
N TYR A 48 0.72 -9.71 -2.05
CA TYR A 48 0.73 -10.91 -1.21
C TYR A 48 0.74 -10.52 0.27
N ASP A 49 0.36 -11.46 1.13
CA ASP A 49 0.45 -11.33 2.58
C ASP A 49 1.87 -10.98 3.05
N ILE A 50 2.89 -11.60 2.46
CA ILE A 50 4.30 -11.35 2.78
C ILE A 50 4.75 -9.91 2.52
N ASP A 51 4.08 -9.19 1.61
CA ASP A 51 4.40 -7.79 1.32
C ASP A 51 4.04 -6.86 2.49
N PHE A 52 3.17 -7.30 3.42
CA PHE A 52 2.77 -6.55 4.62
C PHE A 52 3.38 -7.13 5.91
N ASP A 53 4.30 -8.08 5.78
CA ASP A 53 5.02 -8.64 6.92
C ASP A 53 5.82 -7.54 7.65
N LYS A 54 5.83 -7.57 8.99
CA LYS A 54 6.45 -6.51 9.79
C LYS A 54 7.97 -6.44 9.64
N GLU A 55 8.62 -7.58 9.39
CA GLU A 55 10.08 -7.67 9.33
C GLU A 55 10.58 -7.63 7.88
N ARG A 56 9.90 -8.37 6.99
CA ARG A 56 10.33 -8.63 5.61
C ARG A 56 9.49 -7.92 4.56
N GLY A 57 8.34 -7.37 4.94
CA GLY A 57 7.42 -6.73 4.03
C GLY A 57 7.91 -5.40 3.46
N LEU A 58 7.31 -5.03 2.34
CA LEU A 58 7.54 -3.76 1.65
C LEU A 58 6.63 -2.66 2.19
N TRP A 59 5.50 -3.02 2.80
CA TRP A 59 4.48 -2.10 3.29
C TRP A 59 4.53 -1.99 4.82
N GLN A 60 4.73 -0.77 5.30
CA GLN A 60 4.74 -0.48 6.74
C GLN A 60 3.43 0.23 7.12
N GLU A 61 2.77 -0.26 8.16
CA GLU A 61 1.52 0.33 8.65
C GLU A 61 1.78 1.78 9.06
N GLU A 62 1.04 2.70 8.46
CA GLU A 62 1.08 4.10 8.83
C GLU A 62 0.24 4.24 10.10
N GLY A 63 0.92 4.24 11.25
CA GLY A 63 0.30 4.39 12.57
C GLY A 63 -0.56 5.65 12.63
N LYS A 64 -1.66 5.55 13.39
CA LYS A 64 -2.57 6.67 13.65
C LYS A 64 -1.92 7.72 14.55
#